data_AF-A0A3A9UFV5-F1
#
_entry.id   AF-A0A3A9UFV5-F1
#
_cell.length_a   1.000
_cell.length_b   1.000
_cell.length_c   1.000
_cell.angle_alpha   90.00
_cell.angle_beta   90.00
_cell.angle_gamma   90.00
#
_symmetry.space_group_name_H-M   'P 1'
#
loop_
_entity.id
_entity.type
_entity.pdbx_description
1 polymer ?
#
loop_
_entity_poly.entity_id
_entity_poly.type
_entity_poly.pdbx_seq_one_letter_code
_entity_poly.pdbx_strand_id
1 'polypeptide(L)'
;MQFLKRVFEFYINSSIHVALAVCSLVCVTIFEFDLKLNYNLLLFVFFATITGYNFVKYFGLAKFHHRELANWLKQIQIFSLLCFLSLCYFSLKLEFITLIYLGGLGVITFLYAIPFLPKSIFLDNGKNLRAISGLKIYVIALVWSGTTVIIPLVNENYIINTDVILTAIQRYIYVLVVMLPFEIRDLQFDNLKLSTIPQRIGIKLTKIIGIVLLLLFYSIEIFKNEIAEKQLLLLFIIVVIVALFLIFSKINQKKYYSSFGVESIPVIWLLILILLR
;
A
#
# COMPACT_ATOMS: atom_id res chain seq x y z
N MET A 1 -0.92 3.80 31.00
CA MET A 1 -1.12 4.62 29.79
C MET A 1 0.14 4.75 28.91
N GLN A 2 1.33 5.03 29.46
CA GLN A 2 2.55 5.16 28.66
C GLN A 2 2.99 3.87 27.95
N PHE A 3 2.82 2.71 28.59
CA PHE A 3 3.14 1.40 27.98
C PHE A 3 2.30 1.12 26.73
N LEU A 4 0.96 1.23 26.83
CA LEU A 4 0.04 1.06 25.69
C LEU A 4 0.37 2.01 24.53
N LYS A 5 0.69 3.27 24.84
CA LYS A 5 1.13 4.24 23.82
C LYS A 5 2.41 3.80 23.11
N ARG A 6 3.40 3.29 23.84
CA ARG A 6 4.66 2.78 23.26
C ARG A 6 4.43 1.56 22.37
N VAL A 7 3.59 0.62 22.81
CA VAL A 7 3.23 -0.57 22.01
C VAL A 7 2.51 -0.14 20.73
N PHE A 8 1.55 0.78 20.82
CA PHE A 8 0.85 1.31 19.66
C PHE A 8 1.79 2.06 18.70
N GLU A 9 2.69 2.88 19.22
CA GLU A 9 3.69 3.57 18.41
C GLU A 9 4.64 2.57 17.73
N PHE A 10 5.05 1.50 18.42
CA PHE A 10 5.81 0.44 17.79
C PHE A 10 5.02 -0.22 16.65
N TYR A 11 3.76 -0.60 16.89
CA TYR A 11 2.87 -1.23 15.91
C TYR A 11 2.73 -0.41 14.60
N ILE A 12 2.57 0.91 14.71
CA ILE A 12 2.50 1.80 13.54
C ILE A 12 3.89 1.99 12.90
N ASN A 13 4.93 2.21 13.71
CA ASN A 13 6.25 2.53 13.19
C ASN A 13 6.93 1.34 12.52
N SER A 14 6.72 0.12 13.03
CA SER A 14 7.23 -1.14 12.47
C SER A 14 6.41 -1.66 11.29
N SER A 15 5.42 -0.89 10.80
CA SER A 15 4.61 -1.18 9.61
C SER A 15 3.72 -2.43 9.72
N ILE A 16 3.45 -2.91 10.95
CA ILE A 16 2.53 -4.04 11.19
C ILE A 16 1.11 -3.66 10.73
N HIS A 17 0.68 -2.43 11.01
CA HIS A 17 -0.65 -1.96 10.60
C HIS A 17 -0.85 -2.02 9.08
N VAL A 18 0.13 -1.53 8.32
CA VAL A 18 0.11 -1.56 6.86
C VAL A 18 0.13 -3.00 6.34
N ALA A 19 0.91 -3.89 6.97
CA ALA A 19 0.93 -5.30 6.58
C ALA A 19 -0.44 -5.98 6.75
N LEU A 20 -1.14 -5.71 7.85
CA LEU A 20 -2.51 -6.18 8.05
C LEU A 20 -3.47 -5.61 7.01
N ALA A 21 -3.29 -4.34 6.63
CA ALA A 21 -4.10 -3.71 5.59
C ALA A 21 -3.89 -4.38 4.21
N VAL A 22 -2.64 -4.62 3.81
CA VAL A 22 -2.31 -5.31 2.55
C VAL A 22 -2.83 -6.75 2.55
N CYS A 23 -2.63 -7.51 3.64
CA CYS A 23 -3.19 -8.85 3.79
C CYS A 23 -4.72 -8.84 3.73
N SER A 24 -5.38 -7.82 4.28
CA SER A 24 -6.83 -7.69 4.19
C SER A 24 -7.31 -7.56 2.75
N LEU A 25 -6.60 -6.80 1.92
CA LEU A 25 -6.92 -6.70 0.49
C LEU A 25 -6.63 -7.98 -0.28
N VAL A 26 -5.59 -8.74 0.09
CA VAL A 26 -5.37 -10.09 -0.45
C VAL A 26 -6.56 -10.99 -0.13
N CYS A 27 -7.04 -10.99 1.12
CA CYS A 27 -8.22 -11.76 1.50
C CYS A 27 -9.47 -11.31 0.76
N VAL A 28 -9.67 -10.00 0.54
CA VAL A 28 -10.77 -9.47 -0.28
C VAL A 28 -10.72 -10.09 -1.68
N THR A 29 -9.57 -10.08 -2.35
CA THR A 29 -9.42 -10.70 -3.68
C THR A 29 -9.68 -12.20 -3.64
N ILE A 30 -9.12 -12.92 -2.66
CA ILE A 30 -9.34 -14.37 -2.51
C ILE A 30 -10.83 -14.68 -2.40
N PHE A 31 -11.58 -13.90 -1.62
CA PHE A 31 -13.02 -14.10 -1.47
C PHE A 31 -13.83 -13.63 -2.67
N GLU A 32 -13.43 -12.57 -3.37
CA GLU A 32 -14.09 -12.08 -4.58
C GLU A 32 -14.00 -13.08 -5.74
N PHE A 33 -12.89 -13.81 -5.85
CA PHE A 33 -12.67 -14.84 -6.88
C PHE A 33 -12.94 -16.27 -6.38
N ASP A 34 -13.63 -16.42 -5.24
CA ASP A 34 -13.98 -17.70 -4.60
C ASP A 34 -12.82 -18.71 -4.46
N LEU A 35 -11.63 -18.18 -4.18
CA LEU A 35 -10.43 -18.98 -3.94
C LEU A 35 -10.32 -19.43 -2.47
N LYS A 36 -9.56 -20.50 -2.26
CA LYS A 36 -9.22 -20.97 -0.92
C LYS A 36 -8.11 -20.10 -0.31
N LEU A 37 -8.21 -19.87 0.99
CA LEU A 37 -7.23 -19.09 1.73
C LEU A 37 -5.89 -19.85 1.82
N ASN A 38 -4.84 -19.29 1.21
CA ASN A 38 -3.48 -19.82 1.34
C ASN A 38 -2.72 -19.08 2.44
N TYR A 39 -2.58 -19.72 3.61
CA TYR A 39 -1.90 -19.12 4.76
C TYR A 39 -0.41 -18.83 4.51
N ASN A 40 0.27 -19.65 3.70
CA ASN A 40 1.67 -19.41 3.36
C ASN A 40 1.82 -18.12 2.56
N LEU A 41 0.90 -17.87 1.61
CA LEU A 41 0.86 -16.64 0.85
C LEU A 41 0.58 -15.42 1.75
N LEU A 42 -0.42 -15.50 2.63
CA LEU A 42 -0.73 -14.40 3.53
C LEU A 42 0.43 -14.05 4.45
N LEU A 43 1.09 -15.06 5.03
CA LEU A 43 2.27 -14.85 5.88
C LEU A 43 3.44 -14.28 5.07
N PHE A 44 3.67 -14.77 3.86
CA PHE A 44 4.64 -14.17 2.94
C PHE A 44 4.35 -12.68 2.71
N VAL A 45 3.12 -12.33 2.31
CA VAL A 45 2.72 -10.94 2.02
C VAL A 45 2.84 -10.06 3.27
N PHE A 46 2.48 -10.59 4.44
CA PHE A 46 2.61 -9.88 5.72
C PHE A 46 4.06 -9.50 5.99
N PHE A 47 4.96 -10.49 5.98
CA PHE A 47 6.39 -10.25 6.24
C PHE A 47 7.05 -9.43 5.14
N ALA A 48 6.68 -9.63 3.87
CA ALA A 48 7.16 -8.85 2.73
C ALA A 48 6.81 -7.37 2.88
N THR A 49 5.57 -7.09 3.31
CA THR A 49 5.09 -5.73 3.53
C THR A 49 5.89 -5.06 4.64
N ILE A 50 6.08 -5.74 5.79
CA ILE A 50 6.89 -5.19 6.89
C ILE A 50 8.32 -4.90 6.43
N THR A 51 8.98 -5.87 5.79
CA THR A 51 10.35 -5.72 5.27
C THR A 51 10.44 -4.56 4.29
N GLY A 52 9.58 -4.50 3.27
CA GLY A 52 9.61 -3.49 2.23
C GLY A 52 9.35 -2.08 2.76
N TYR A 53 8.32 -1.90 3.60
CA TYR A 53 7.99 -0.60 4.18
C TYR A 53 9.04 -0.10 5.16
N ASN A 54 9.54 -0.97 6.05
CA ASN A 54 10.58 -0.57 6.99
C ASN A 54 11.90 -0.28 6.26
N PHE A 55 12.21 -1.03 5.21
CA PHE A 55 13.33 -0.70 4.33
C PHE A 55 13.17 0.71 3.75
N VAL A 56 12.07 1.00 3.06
CA VAL A 56 11.80 2.33 2.47
C VAL A 56 11.81 3.45 3.53
N LYS A 57 11.26 3.20 4.72
CA LYS A 57 11.14 4.20 5.80
C LYS A 57 12.49 4.52 6.44
N TYR A 58 13.35 3.52 6.65
CA TYR A 58 14.55 3.65 7.48
C TYR A 58 15.89 3.56 6.73
N PHE A 59 15.88 3.23 5.42
CA PHE A 59 17.09 3.07 4.61
C PHE A 59 18.06 4.27 4.70
N GLY A 60 17.55 5.50 4.62
CA GLY A 60 18.38 6.72 4.69
C GLY A 60 18.86 7.09 6.10
N LEU A 61 18.14 6.66 7.14
CA LEU A 61 18.44 6.99 8.53
C LEU A 61 19.58 6.13 9.09
N ALA A 62 19.73 4.91 8.59
CA ALA A 62 20.83 4.01 8.98
C ALA A 62 22.18 4.37 8.32
N LYS A 63 22.19 5.25 7.31
CA LYS A 63 23.39 5.58 6.51
C LYS A 63 24.26 6.67 7.14
N PHE A 64 23.70 7.49 8.02
CA PHE A 64 24.44 8.56 8.70
C PHE A 64 25.02 8.03 10.01
N HIS A 65 26.35 7.98 10.08
CA HIS A 65 27.20 7.60 11.21
C HIS A 65 27.08 8.56 12.41
N HIS A 66 25.85 8.88 12.84
CA HIS A 66 25.66 9.62 14.08
C HIS A 66 25.59 8.67 15.26
N ARG A 67 26.49 8.94 16.21
CA ARG A 67 26.70 8.23 17.47
C ARG A 67 25.36 7.84 18.08
N GLU A 68 25.21 6.54 18.32
CA GLU A 68 24.07 5.87 18.93
C GLU A 68 22.74 5.98 18.14
N LEU A 69 22.47 4.92 17.36
CA LEU A 69 21.13 4.67 16.82
C LEU A 69 20.14 4.64 18.00
N ALA A 70 19.12 5.49 17.95
CA ALA A 70 18.12 5.54 19.02
C ALA A 70 17.56 4.13 19.30
N ASN A 71 17.46 3.75 20.58
CA ASN A 71 17.09 2.38 20.98
C ASN A 71 15.79 1.86 20.31
N TRP A 72 14.83 2.74 20.04
CA TRP A 72 13.59 2.39 19.34
C TRP A 72 13.83 1.95 17.88
N LEU A 73 14.79 2.58 17.18
CA LEU A 73 15.13 2.25 15.80
C LEU A 73 15.91 0.93 15.73
N LYS A 74 16.76 0.64 16.72
CA LYS A 74 17.42 -0.66 16.87
C LYS A 74 16.40 -1.79 17.05
N GLN A 75 15.36 -1.58 17.87
CA GLN A 75 14.28 -2.55 18.04
C GLN A 75 13.54 -2.83 16.73
N ILE A 76 13.21 -1.78 15.95
CA ILE A 76 12.57 -1.93 14.65
C ILE A 76 13.47 -2.65 13.64
N GLN A 77 14.78 -2.41 13.66
CA GLN A 77 15.72 -3.13 12.78
C GLN A 77 15.78 -4.63 13.09
N ILE A 78 15.89 -5.00 14.37
CA ILE A 78 15.88 -6.41 14.79
C ILE A 78 14.56 -7.07 14.38
N PHE A 79 13.43 -6.42 14.63
CA PHE A 79 12.12 -6.91 14.20
C PHE A 79 12.01 -7.06 12.68
N SER A 80 12.54 -6.10 11.92
CA SER A 80 12.54 -6.14 10.45
C SER A 80 13.43 -7.26 9.90
N LEU A 81 14.55 -7.56 10.57
CA LEU A 81 15.41 -8.69 10.23
C LEU A 81 14.70 -10.02 10.47
N LEU A 82 14.01 -10.18 11.61
CA LEU A 82 13.21 -11.37 11.87
C LEU A 82 12.11 -11.54 10.81
N CYS A 83 11.42 -10.46 10.45
CA CYS A 83 10.42 -10.50 9.38
C CYS A 83 11.05 -10.87 8.03
N PHE A 84 12.25 -10.38 7.72
CA PHE A 84 12.97 -10.76 6.50
C PHE A 84 13.35 -12.25 6.48
N LEU A 85 13.77 -12.81 7.60
CA LEU A 85 14.04 -14.25 7.69
C LEU A 85 12.76 -15.08 7.50
N SER A 86 11.65 -14.65 8.10
CA SER A 86 10.35 -15.28 7.88
C SER A 86 9.88 -15.15 6.43
N LEU A 87 10.09 -14.00 5.80
CA LEU A 87 9.84 -13.79 4.36
C LEU A 87 10.58 -14.83 3.51
N CYS A 88 11.89 -15.02 3.73
CA CYS A 88 12.70 -16.01 3.03
C CYS A 88 12.23 -17.46 3.30
N TYR A 89 11.74 -17.75 4.50
CA TYR A 89 11.17 -19.06 4.80
C TYR A 89 9.89 -19.30 4.00
N PHE A 90 8.95 -18.36 4.00
CA PHE A 90 7.68 -18.51 3.28
C PHE A 90 7.83 -18.44 1.76
N SER A 91 8.87 -17.78 1.22
CA SER A 91 9.13 -17.83 -0.22
C SER A 91 9.38 -19.24 -0.72
N LEU A 92 9.98 -20.12 0.11
CA LEU A 92 10.19 -21.53 -0.25
C LEU A 92 8.89 -22.36 -0.29
N LYS A 93 7.76 -21.79 0.14
CA LYS A 93 6.45 -22.43 0.20
C LYS A 93 5.50 -21.96 -0.90
N LEU A 94 5.92 -21.04 -1.77
CA LEU A 94 5.11 -20.49 -2.85
C LEU A 94 5.46 -21.13 -4.19
N GLU A 95 4.50 -21.05 -5.13
CA GLU A 95 4.71 -21.45 -6.51
C GLU A 95 5.85 -20.66 -7.17
N PHE A 96 6.65 -21.34 -8.00
CA PHE A 96 7.81 -20.70 -8.65
C PHE A 96 7.39 -19.53 -9.53
N ILE A 97 6.27 -19.65 -10.25
CA ILE A 97 5.73 -18.56 -11.07
C ILE A 97 5.38 -17.34 -10.19
N THR A 98 4.79 -17.54 -9.01
CA THR A 98 4.50 -16.47 -8.05
C THR A 98 5.78 -15.75 -7.62
N LEU A 99 6.87 -16.50 -7.39
CA LEU A 99 8.16 -15.91 -7.02
C LEU A 99 8.75 -15.01 -8.11
N ILE A 100 8.54 -15.34 -9.40
CA ILE A 100 8.97 -14.48 -10.51
C ILE A 100 8.23 -13.13 -10.46
N TYR A 101 6.91 -13.15 -10.32
CA TYR A 101 6.10 -11.92 -10.22
C TYR A 101 6.47 -11.10 -8.99
N LEU A 102 6.65 -11.76 -7.84
CA LEU A 102 7.11 -11.13 -6.61
C LEU A 102 8.50 -10.53 -6.75
N GLY A 103 9.42 -11.20 -7.45
CA GLY A 103 10.75 -10.68 -7.77
C GLY A 103 10.67 -9.38 -8.56
N GLY A 104 9.80 -9.32 -9.59
CA GLY A 104 9.54 -8.10 -10.35
C GLY A 104 9.03 -6.94 -9.48
N LEU A 105 8.02 -7.18 -8.64
CA LEU A 105 7.49 -6.18 -7.70
C LEU A 105 8.53 -5.77 -6.64
N GLY A 106 9.35 -6.71 -6.19
CA GLY A 106 10.46 -6.49 -5.27
C GLY A 106 11.52 -5.57 -5.88
N VAL A 107 11.89 -5.77 -7.14
CA VAL A 107 12.81 -4.90 -7.88
C VAL A 107 12.24 -3.48 -8.00
N ILE A 108 10.96 -3.34 -8.36
CA ILE A 108 10.30 -2.03 -8.41
C ILE A 108 10.36 -1.33 -7.04
N THR A 109 10.07 -2.06 -5.97
CA THR A 109 10.13 -1.55 -4.58
C THR A 109 11.56 -1.14 -4.18
N PHE A 110 12.56 -1.92 -4.59
CA PHE A 110 13.96 -1.63 -4.34
C PHE A 110 14.41 -0.35 -5.08
N LEU A 111 14.10 -0.24 -6.37
CA LEU A 111 14.39 0.94 -7.20
C LEU A 111 13.63 2.20 -6.72
N TYR A 112 12.50 1.99 -6.06
CA TYR A 112 11.76 3.08 -5.42
C TYR A 112 12.54 3.71 -4.26
N ALA A 113 13.21 2.90 -3.44
CA ALA A 113 14.01 3.39 -2.31
C ALA A 113 15.44 3.79 -2.70
N ILE A 114 16.07 3.06 -3.61
CA ILE A 114 17.50 3.22 -3.93
C ILE A 114 17.71 4.01 -5.21
N PRO A 115 18.58 5.03 -5.21
CA PRO A 115 18.94 5.77 -6.41
C PRO A 115 19.96 4.96 -7.23
N PHE A 116 19.51 3.90 -7.90
CA PHE A 116 20.38 2.98 -8.66
C PHE A 116 20.52 3.35 -10.14
N LEU A 117 19.69 4.26 -10.67
CA LEU A 117 19.61 4.51 -12.11
C LEU A 117 20.74 5.44 -12.61
N PRO A 118 21.34 5.16 -13.79
CA PRO A 118 22.41 5.98 -14.37
C PRO A 118 21.98 7.44 -14.60
N LYS A 119 22.87 8.38 -14.27
CA LYS A 119 22.63 9.83 -14.43
C LYS A 119 22.29 10.25 -15.86
N SER A 120 22.59 9.44 -16.87
CA SER A 120 22.36 9.75 -18.28
C SER A 120 20.92 9.54 -18.75
N ILE A 121 20.10 8.80 -18.01
CA ILE A 121 18.70 8.48 -18.41
C ILE A 121 17.70 9.43 -17.72
N PHE A 122 18.06 10.02 -16.57
CA PHE A 122 17.20 10.93 -15.82
C PHE A 122 17.81 12.33 -15.75
N LEU A 123 17.11 13.31 -16.32
CA LEU A 123 17.46 14.73 -16.37
C LEU A 123 17.69 15.38 -14.99
N ASP A 124 17.37 14.69 -13.89
CA ASP A 124 17.36 15.24 -12.55
C ASP A 124 18.28 14.43 -11.60
N ASN A 125 19.58 14.75 -11.63
CA ASN A 125 20.65 14.42 -10.68
C ASN A 125 20.36 13.31 -9.63
N GLY A 126 20.52 12.03 -10.00
CA GLY A 126 20.78 10.93 -9.05
C GLY A 126 19.66 10.61 -8.04
N LYS A 127 18.40 10.78 -8.41
CA LYS A 127 17.23 10.54 -7.54
C LYS A 127 16.65 9.12 -7.70
N ASN A 128 16.17 8.52 -6.60
CA ASN A 128 15.39 7.27 -6.59
C ASN A 128 13.95 7.51 -7.13
N LEU A 129 13.18 6.46 -7.48
CA LEU A 129 11.82 6.68 -8.05
C LEU A 129 10.91 7.46 -7.10
N ARG A 130 11.13 7.33 -5.78
CA ARG A 130 10.42 8.11 -4.75
C ARG A 130 10.61 9.62 -4.86
N ALA A 131 11.77 10.07 -5.35
CA ALA A 131 12.10 11.48 -5.48
C ALA A 131 11.79 12.05 -6.88
N ILE A 132 11.22 11.24 -7.78
CA ILE A 132 10.76 11.69 -9.09
C ILE A 132 9.43 12.42 -8.94
N SER A 133 9.38 13.60 -9.55
CA SER A 133 8.24 14.51 -9.60
C SER A 133 6.92 13.78 -9.93
N GLY A 134 5.99 13.73 -8.97
CA GLY A 134 4.67 13.13 -9.15
C GLY A 134 4.61 11.61 -9.28
N LEU A 135 5.71 10.87 -9.41
CA LEU A 135 5.69 9.41 -9.67
C LEU A 135 5.38 8.56 -8.41
N LYS A 136 5.62 9.14 -7.23
CA LYS A 136 5.64 8.47 -5.93
C LYS A 136 4.43 7.56 -5.67
N ILE A 137 3.22 8.10 -5.75
CA ILE A 137 2.00 7.35 -5.40
C ILE A 137 1.61 6.33 -6.48
N TYR A 138 1.98 6.56 -7.74
CA TYR A 138 1.66 5.66 -8.86
C TYR A 138 2.44 4.34 -8.76
N VAL A 139 3.70 4.40 -8.32
CA VAL A 139 4.50 3.18 -8.06
C VAL A 139 3.93 2.41 -6.87
N ILE A 140 3.53 3.10 -5.80
CA ILE A 140 2.90 2.46 -4.63
C ILE A 140 1.61 1.76 -5.05
N ALA A 141 0.74 2.44 -5.81
CA ALA A 141 -0.51 1.85 -6.30
C ALA A 141 -0.26 0.64 -7.21
N LEU A 142 0.77 0.67 -8.05
CA LEU A 142 1.14 -0.46 -8.91
C LEU A 142 1.56 -1.67 -8.08
N VAL A 143 2.45 -1.48 -7.11
CA VAL A 143 2.93 -2.56 -6.24
C VAL A 143 1.77 -3.13 -5.42
N TRP A 144 0.92 -2.29 -4.82
CA TRP A 144 -0.25 -2.79 -4.08
C TRP A 144 -1.21 -3.56 -4.97
N SER A 145 -1.53 -3.05 -6.16
CA SER A 145 -2.41 -3.74 -7.09
C SER A 145 -1.84 -5.11 -7.48
N GLY A 146 -0.56 -5.16 -7.84
CA GLY A 146 0.12 -6.42 -8.16
C GLY A 146 0.08 -7.39 -6.98
N THR A 147 0.49 -6.95 -5.79
CA THR A 147 0.56 -7.79 -4.58
C THR A 147 -0.80 -8.25 -4.09
N THR A 148 -1.84 -7.42 -4.18
CA THR A 148 -3.15 -7.72 -3.57
C THR A 148 -4.14 -8.36 -4.54
N VAL A 149 -3.93 -8.24 -5.85
CA VAL A 149 -4.81 -8.84 -6.87
C VAL A 149 -4.08 -9.93 -7.66
N ILE A 150 -2.98 -9.58 -8.34
CA ILE A 150 -2.32 -10.50 -9.28
C ILE A 150 -1.66 -11.68 -8.56
N ILE A 151 -0.92 -11.40 -7.48
CA ILE A 151 -0.17 -12.42 -6.74
C ILE A 151 -1.05 -13.54 -6.18
N PRO A 152 -2.17 -13.30 -5.45
CA PRO A 152 -3.02 -14.39 -4.97
C PRO A 152 -3.63 -15.23 -6.09
N LEU A 153 -3.99 -14.61 -7.22
CA LEU A 153 -4.55 -15.31 -8.36
C LEU A 153 -3.52 -16.20 -9.07
N VAL A 154 -2.32 -15.66 -9.34
CA VAL A 154 -1.21 -16.42 -9.94
C VAL A 154 -0.78 -17.57 -9.04
N ASN A 155 -0.78 -17.38 -7.72
CA ASN A 155 -0.39 -18.43 -6.77
C ASN A 155 -1.33 -19.63 -6.77
N GLU A 156 -2.60 -19.42 -7.09
CA GLU A 156 -3.60 -20.50 -7.22
C GLU A 156 -3.79 -20.93 -8.69
N ASN A 157 -2.86 -20.56 -9.59
CA ASN A 157 -2.92 -20.84 -11.03
C ASN A 157 -4.21 -20.36 -11.71
N TYR A 158 -4.82 -19.30 -11.19
CA TYR A 158 -6.04 -18.72 -11.74
C TYR A 158 -5.75 -18.00 -13.07
N ILE A 159 -6.66 -18.15 -14.04
CA ILE A 159 -6.52 -17.55 -15.37
C ILE A 159 -6.77 -16.05 -15.29
N ILE A 160 -5.81 -15.26 -15.79
CA ILE A 160 -5.96 -13.79 -15.87
C ILE A 160 -6.95 -13.47 -16.99
N ASN A 161 -8.21 -13.25 -16.62
CA ASN A 161 -9.29 -12.83 -17.50
C ASN A 161 -9.57 -11.32 -17.37
N THR A 162 -10.62 -10.84 -18.05
CA THR A 162 -11.02 -9.43 -18.01
C THR A 162 -11.39 -8.97 -16.60
N ASP A 163 -12.09 -9.77 -15.80
CA ASP A 163 -12.49 -9.41 -14.44
C ASP A 163 -11.27 -9.21 -13.54
N VAL A 164 -10.23 -10.05 -13.68
CA VAL A 164 -8.95 -9.87 -12.98
C VAL A 164 -8.30 -8.53 -13.33
N ILE A 165 -8.28 -8.16 -14.61
CA ILE A 165 -7.71 -6.89 -15.07
C ILE A 165 -8.51 -5.71 -14.52
N LEU A 166 -9.85 -5.79 -14.56
CA LEU A 166 -10.73 -4.77 -14.00
C LEU A 166 -10.52 -4.62 -12.49
N THR A 167 -10.45 -5.72 -11.73
CA THR A 167 -10.17 -5.69 -10.29
C THR A 167 -8.78 -5.12 -9.99
N ALA A 168 -7.77 -5.39 -10.81
CA ALA A 168 -6.45 -4.79 -10.66
C ALA A 168 -6.49 -3.27 -10.89
N ILE A 169 -7.13 -2.80 -11.97
CA ILE A 169 -7.30 -1.36 -12.24
C ILE A 169 -8.09 -0.68 -11.12
N GLN A 170 -9.16 -1.32 -10.65
CA GLN A 170 -9.97 -0.86 -9.54
C GLN A 170 -9.13 -0.73 -8.27
N ARG A 171 -8.35 -1.75 -7.92
CA ARG A 171 -7.43 -1.73 -6.78
C ARG A 171 -6.38 -0.61 -6.91
N TYR A 172 -5.81 -0.44 -8.10
CA TYR A 172 -4.85 0.63 -8.38
C TYR A 172 -5.44 2.01 -8.11
N ILE A 173 -6.64 2.30 -8.62
CA ILE A 173 -7.35 3.57 -8.40
C ILE A 173 -7.65 3.77 -6.91
N TYR A 174 -8.14 2.74 -6.23
CA TYR A 174 -8.39 2.80 -4.78
C TYR A 174 -7.14 3.21 -4.00
N VAL A 175 -6.00 2.58 -4.27
CA VAL A 175 -4.75 2.92 -3.57
C VAL A 175 -4.30 4.35 -3.88
N LEU A 176 -4.43 4.80 -5.13
CA LEU A 176 -4.13 6.21 -5.47
C LEU A 176 -4.93 7.18 -4.61
N VAL A 177 -6.24 6.96 -4.46
CA VAL A 177 -7.10 7.85 -3.67
C VAL A 177 -6.75 7.80 -2.19
N VAL A 178 -6.53 6.61 -1.63
CA VAL A 178 -6.16 6.41 -0.22
C VAL A 178 -4.80 7.04 0.12
N MET A 179 -3.93 7.23 -0.88
CA MET A 179 -2.67 7.96 -0.71
C MET A 179 -2.82 9.49 -0.69
N LEU A 180 -3.92 10.07 -1.20
CA LEU A 180 -4.10 11.53 -1.24
C LEU A 180 -4.13 12.20 0.15
N PRO A 181 -4.79 11.65 1.19
CA PRO A 181 -4.68 12.17 2.55
C PRO A 181 -3.24 12.23 3.07
N PHE A 182 -2.37 11.29 2.68
CA PHE A 182 -0.95 11.31 3.04
C PHE A 182 -0.22 12.45 2.33
N GLU A 183 -0.44 12.62 1.04
CA GLU A 183 0.17 13.71 0.26
C GLU A 183 -0.27 15.09 0.78
N ILE A 184 -1.53 15.24 1.20
CA ILE A 184 -2.05 16.49 1.80
C ILE A 184 -1.37 16.78 3.16
N ARG A 185 -1.17 15.75 4.00
CA ARG A 185 -0.45 15.88 5.28
C ARG A 185 1.00 16.26 5.09
N ASP A 186 1.65 15.61 4.13
CA ASP A 186 3.09 15.69 3.91
C ASP A 186 3.50 16.99 3.22
N LEU A 187 2.56 17.77 2.69
CA LEU A 187 2.79 19.12 2.12
C LEU A 187 3.69 20.02 2.99
N GLN A 188 3.59 19.94 4.31
CA GLN A 188 4.38 20.77 5.23
C GLN A 188 5.87 20.36 5.33
N PHE A 189 6.19 19.12 4.96
CA PHE A 189 7.53 18.54 5.05
C PHE A 189 8.15 18.25 3.67
N ASP A 190 7.32 18.13 2.64
CA ASP A 190 7.74 17.75 1.29
C ASP A 190 8.49 18.90 0.58
N ASN A 191 9.60 18.55 -0.06
CA ASN A 191 10.32 19.47 -0.93
C ASN A 191 9.44 19.84 -2.14
N LEU A 192 9.40 21.13 -2.52
CA LEU A 192 8.64 21.63 -3.68
C LEU A 192 9.00 20.91 -5.00
N LYS A 193 10.23 20.38 -5.12
CA LYS A 193 10.68 19.62 -6.29
C LYS A 193 9.98 18.26 -6.45
N LEU A 194 9.33 17.73 -5.40
CA LEU A 194 8.56 16.48 -5.47
C LEU A 194 7.30 16.64 -6.30
N SER A 195 6.77 17.88 -6.42
CA SER A 195 5.68 18.21 -7.34
C SER A 195 4.51 17.24 -7.23
N THR A 196 4.14 16.94 -5.98
CA THR A 196 3.02 16.07 -5.66
C THR A 196 1.72 16.63 -6.21
N ILE A 197 0.68 15.80 -6.30
CA ILE A 197 -0.64 16.26 -6.77
C ILE A 197 -1.09 17.52 -6.00
N PRO A 198 -1.16 17.53 -4.65
CA PRO A 198 -1.57 18.72 -3.95
C PRO A 198 -0.61 19.92 -4.07
N GLN A 199 0.68 19.71 -4.34
CA GLN A 199 1.61 20.81 -4.66
C GLN A 199 1.32 21.45 -6.04
N ARG A 200 0.94 20.64 -7.05
CA ARG A 200 0.72 21.12 -8.42
C ARG A 200 -0.63 21.80 -8.61
N ILE A 201 -1.69 21.22 -8.04
CA ILE A 201 -3.07 21.64 -8.32
C ILE A 201 -3.83 22.14 -7.09
N GLY A 202 -3.18 22.15 -5.92
CA GLY A 202 -3.78 22.54 -4.66
C GLY A 202 -4.67 21.46 -4.03
N ILE A 203 -4.94 21.64 -2.74
CA ILE A 203 -5.70 20.69 -1.90
C ILE A 203 -7.13 20.51 -2.40
N LYS A 204 -7.80 21.62 -2.78
CA LYS A 204 -9.21 21.57 -3.22
C LYS A 204 -9.37 20.70 -4.47
N LEU A 205 -8.54 20.90 -5.49
CA LEU A 205 -8.61 20.12 -6.71
C LEU A 205 -8.15 18.67 -6.49
N THR A 206 -7.17 18.44 -5.61
CA THR A 206 -6.75 17.09 -5.21
C THR A 206 -7.91 16.29 -4.63
N LYS A 207 -8.71 16.90 -3.75
CA LYS A 207 -9.91 16.26 -3.19
C LYS A 207 -10.95 15.98 -4.27
N ILE A 208 -11.21 16.92 -5.17
CA ILE A 208 -12.16 16.74 -6.28
C ILE A 208 -11.73 15.57 -7.17
N ILE A 209 -10.46 15.52 -7.60
CA ILE A 209 -9.93 14.42 -8.41
C ILE A 209 -10.06 13.10 -7.67
N GLY A 210 -9.76 13.05 -6.36
CA GLY A 210 -9.94 11.83 -5.59
C GLY A 210 -11.40 11.35 -5.53
N ILE A 211 -12.37 12.27 -5.45
CA ILE A 211 -13.80 11.90 -5.54
C ILE A 211 -14.16 11.37 -6.94
N VAL A 212 -13.68 12.01 -8.01
CA VAL A 212 -13.91 11.54 -9.39
C VAL A 212 -13.32 10.14 -9.59
N LEU A 213 -12.11 9.91 -9.07
CA LEU A 213 -11.47 8.60 -9.10
C LEU A 213 -12.24 7.54 -8.29
N LEU A 214 -12.85 7.90 -7.16
CA LEU A 214 -13.72 6.97 -6.41
C LEU A 214 -14.98 6.60 -7.17
N LEU A 215 -15.59 7.55 -7.89
CA LEU A 215 -16.72 7.27 -8.76
C LEU A 215 -16.32 6.33 -9.90
N LEU A 216 -15.14 6.53 -10.49
CA LEU A 216 -14.58 5.61 -11.48
C LEU A 216 -14.32 4.22 -10.90
N PHE A 217 -13.69 4.14 -9.72
CA PHE A 217 -13.46 2.90 -8.97
C PHE A 217 -14.77 2.11 -8.75
N TYR A 218 -15.84 2.80 -8.37
CA TYR A 218 -17.15 2.19 -8.19
C TYR A 218 -17.75 1.72 -9.51
N SER A 219 -17.68 2.57 -10.54
CA SER A 219 -18.28 2.30 -11.85
C SER A 219 -17.63 1.12 -12.57
N ILE A 220 -16.34 0.85 -12.33
CA ILE A 220 -15.63 -0.31 -12.89
C ILE A 220 -16.33 -1.62 -12.54
N GLU A 221 -16.95 -1.73 -11.36
CA GLU A 221 -17.65 -2.94 -10.94
C GLU A 221 -18.77 -3.35 -11.90
N ILE A 222 -19.44 -2.36 -12.50
CA ILE A 222 -20.58 -2.56 -13.41
C ILE A 222 -20.13 -3.22 -14.73
N PHE A 223 -18.84 -3.17 -15.05
CA PHE A 223 -18.28 -3.77 -16.28
C PHE A 223 -17.76 -5.19 -16.08
N LYS A 224 -17.81 -5.75 -14.86
CA LYS A 224 -17.48 -7.16 -14.62
C LYS A 224 -18.61 -8.08 -15.08
N ASN A 225 -18.29 -9.32 -15.40
CA ASN A 225 -19.24 -10.27 -15.97
C ASN A 225 -20.42 -10.58 -15.03
N GLU A 226 -20.18 -10.69 -13.73
CA GLU A 226 -21.19 -10.95 -12.71
C GLU A 226 -21.33 -9.75 -11.77
N ILE A 227 -22.50 -9.11 -11.79
CA ILE A 227 -22.82 -7.99 -10.90
C ILE A 227 -23.56 -8.54 -9.68
N ALA A 228 -22.87 -8.62 -8.54
CA ALA A 228 -23.48 -9.00 -7.27
C ALA A 228 -23.95 -7.76 -6.49
N GLU A 229 -25.23 -7.71 -6.11
CA GLU A 229 -25.80 -6.60 -5.32
C GLU A 229 -25.04 -6.37 -4.01
N LYS A 230 -24.63 -7.45 -3.33
CA LYS A 230 -23.82 -7.41 -2.11
C LYS A 230 -22.46 -6.74 -2.34
N GLN A 231 -21.85 -6.99 -3.50
CA GLN A 231 -20.55 -6.41 -3.86
C GLN A 231 -20.67 -4.92 -4.19
N LEU A 232 -21.73 -4.51 -4.91
CA LEU A 232 -22.03 -3.09 -5.12
C LEU A 232 -22.26 -2.35 -3.80
N LEU A 233 -23.05 -2.93 -2.88
CA LEU A 233 -23.28 -2.36 -1.56
C LEU A 233 -21.97 -2.22 -0.77
N LEU A 234 -21.13 -3.26 -0.76
CA LEU A 234 -19.81 -3.25 -0.12
C LEU A 234 -18.96 -2.10 -0.66
N LEU A 235 -18.80 -2.01 -1.98
CA LEU A 235 -17.98 -0.98 -2.61
C LEU A 235 -18.53 0.42 -2.39
N PHE A 236 -19.85 0.59 -2.37
CA PHE A 236 -20.48 1.87 -2.04
C PHE A 236 -20.11 2.32 -0.63
N ILE A 237 -20.19 1.43 0.37
CA ILE A 237 -19.78 1.75 1.75
C ILE A 237 -18.30 2.14 1.81
N ILE A 238 -17.43 1.42 1.10
CA ILE A 238 -15.99 1.74 1.04
C ILE A 238 -15.74 3.09 0.38
N VAL A 239 -16.42 3.40 -0.73
CA VAL A 239 -16.34 4.70 -1.40
C VAL A 239 -16.71 5.82 -0.43
N VAL A 240 -17.81 5.67 0.32
CA VAL A 240 -18.24 6.68 1.30
C VAL A 240 -17.18 6.85 2.40
N ILE A 241 -16.64 5.77 2.95
CA ILE A 241 -15.59 5.83 3.98
C ILE A 241 -14.35 6.55 3.45
N VAL A 242 -13.83 6.16 2.28
CA VAL A 242 -12.64 6.78 1.69
C VAL A 242 -12.90 8.25 1.36
N ALA A 243 -14.08 8.59 0.83
CA ALA A 243 -14.46 9.96 0.52
C ALA A 243 -14.47 10.83 1.78
N LEU A 244 -15.02 10.35 2.90
CA LEU A 244 -15.00 11.07 4.18
C LEU A 244 -13.57 11.33 4.65
N PHE A 245 -12.70 10.30 4.63
CA PHE A 245 -11.29 10.47 4.98
C PHE A 245 -10.54 11.44 4.06
N LEU A 246 -10.87 11.45 2.77
CA LEU A 246 -10.28 12.40 1.82
C LEU A 246 -10.76 13.84 2.08
N ILE A 247 -12.08 14.04 2.22
CA ILE A 247 -12.70 15.35 2.39
C ILE A 247 -12.22 16.02 3.68
N PHE A 248 -12.09 15.25 4.77
CA PHE A 248 -11.68 15.77 6.07
C PHE A 248 -10.15 15.82 6.28
N SER A 249 -9.35 15.32 5.34
CA SER A 249 -7.89 15.43 5.39
C SER A 249 -7.43 16.90 5.38
N LYS A 250 -6.39 17.19 6.17
CA LYS A 250 -5.81 18.53 6.36
C LYS A 250 -4.29 18.44 6.48
N ILE A 251 -3.58 19.52 6.16
CA ILE A 251 -2.11 19.59 6.36
C ILE A 251 -1.77 19.30 7.83
N ASN A 252 -2.40 20.02 8.75
CA ASN A 252 -2.20 19.90 10.20
C ASN A 252 -3.18 18.90 10.85
N GLN A 253 -3.32 17.72 10.24
CA GLN A 253 -4.18 16.67 10.80
C GLN A 253 -3.54 15.95 12.00
N LYS A 254 -4.38 15.26 12.78
CA LYS A 254 -3.90 14.47 13.94
C LYS A 254 -2.91 13.40 13.50
N LYS A 255 -1.90 13.12 14.33
CA LYS A 255 -0.78 12.18 14.08
C LYS A 255 -1.24 10.85 13.43
N TYR A 256 -2.32 10.25 13.95
CA TYR A 256 -2.80 8.92 13.53
C TYR A 256 -3.94 8.96 12.50
N TYR A 257 -4.28 10.12 11.95
CA TYR A 257 -5.38 10.23 10.99
C TYR A 257 -5.13 9.37 9.74
N SER A 258 -4.00 9.60 9.07
CA SER A 258 -3.62 8.79 7.91
C SER A 258 -2.94 7.48 8.30
N SER A 259 -1.95 7.52 9.20
CA SER A 259 -1.12 6.34 9.54
C SER A 259 -1.84 5.26 10.34
N PHE A 260 -3.12 5.46 10.68
CA PHE A 260 -3.95 4.44 11.31
C PHE A 260 -5.35 4.49 10.73
N GLY A 261 -6.02 5.66 10.77
CA GLY A 261 -7.41 5.77 10.28
C GLY A 261 -7.56 5.39 8.80
N VAL A 262 -6.83 6.08 7.92
CA VAL A 262 -6.88 5.81 6.47
C VAL A 262 -6.31 4.43 6.12
N GLU A 263 -5.20 4.03 6.74
CA GLU A 263 -4.61 2.69 6.56
C GLU A 263 -5.48 1.54 7.09
N SER A 264 -6.45 1.80 7.97
CA SER A 264 -7.39 0.78 8.46
C SER A 264 -8.49 0.43 7.46
N ILE A 265 -8.73 1.25 6.43
CA ILE A 265 -9.85 1.06 5.49
C ILE A 265 -9.85 -0.33 4.84
N PRO A 266 -8.71 -0.88 4.37
CA PRO A 266 -8.62 -2.27 3.92
C PRO A 266 -9.10 -3.32 4.92
N VAL A 267 -8.80 -3.14 6.21
CA VAL A 267 -9.23 -4.05 7.27
C VAL A 267 -10.74 -3.95 7.46
N ILE A 268 -11.27 -2.71 7.47
CA ILE A 268 -12.71 -2.45 7.51
C ILE A 268 -13.42 -3.08 6.31
N TRP A 269 -12.83 -2.99 5.11
CA TRP A 269 -13.34 -3.63 3.90
C TRP A 269 -13.48 -5.13 4.09
N LEU A 270 -12.42 -5.81 4.52
CA LEU A 270 -12.49 -7.25 4.78
C LEU A 270 -13.56 -7.60 5.82
N LEU A 271 -13.67 -6.84 6.90
CA LEU A 271 -14.68 -7.09 7.94
C LEU A 271 -16.10 -6.94 7.40
N ILE A 272 -16.41 -5.91 6.63
CA ILE A 272 -17.73 -5.72 6.01
C ILE A 272 -18.01 -6.83 5.00
N LEU A 273 -17.01 -7.23 4.20
CA LEU A 273 -17.15 -8.34 3.25
C LEU A 273 -17.52 -9.64 3.97
N ILE A 274 -16.86 -9.97 5.08
CA ILE A 274 -17.18 -11.15 5.88
C ILE A 274 -18.59 -11.08 6.48
N LEU A 275 -19.05 -9.89 6.89
CA LEU A 275 -20.40 -9.70 7.42
C LEU A 275 -21.50 -9.81 6.35
N LEU A 276 -21.21 -9.43 5.11
CA LEU A 276 -22.16 -9.48 4.00
C LEU A 276 -22.22 -10.85 3.32
N ARG A 277 -21.20 -11.70 3.48
CA ARG A 277 -21.13 -13.03 2.90
C ARG A 277 -22.20 -13.93 3.53
#